data_AF-A0A7T4MV01-F1
#
_entry.id   AF-A0A7T4MV01-F1
#
_cell.length_a   1.000
_cell.length_b   1.000
_cell.length_c   1.000
_cell.angle_alpha   90.00
_cell.angle_beta   90.00
_cell.angle_gamma   90.00
#
_symmetry.space_group_name_H-M   'P 1'
#
loop_
_entity.id
_entity.type
_entity.pdbx_description
1 polymer ?
#
loop_
_entity_poly.entity_id
_entity_poly.type
_entity_poly.pdbx_seq_one_letter_code
_entity_poly.pdbx_strand_id
1 'polypeptide(L)'
;MLIIACPYCGPREETEFHYGGQAHVPYPAEPEQLTDEEWARYLFYRDNPHGIFAEQWTHRAGCRRWFNVLRDTVTYDIAAVYAISQPQPQVSAETDLARAQTLPQPPEALSGQRPPLEDAHEPQPAGGQEPAAEKEEL
;
A
#
# COMPACT_ATOMS: atom_id res chain seq x y z
N MET A 1 4.37 16.88 -10.74
CA MET A 1 2.97 16.68 -11.15
C MET A 1 2.98 15.60 -12.21
N LEU A 2 2.49 14.40 -11.90
CA LEU A 2 2.43 13.28 -12.84
C LEU A 2 1.30 13.46 -13.84
N ILE A 3 1.51 12.96 -15.05
CA ILE A 3 0.46 12.82 -16.07
C ILE A 3 0.02 11.36 -16.11
N ILE A 4 -1.20 11.08 -15.66
CA ILE A 4 -1.77 9.73 -15.62
C ILE A 4 -2.74 9.57 -16.80
N ALA A 5 -2.50 8.58 -17.65
CA ALA A 5 -3.31 8.30 -18.83
C ALA A 5 -4.55 7.47 -18.47
N CYS A 6 -5.61 8.12 -18.00
CA CYS A 6 -6.89 7.45 -17.72
C CYS A 6 -7.36 6.66 -18.97
N PRO A 7 -7.62 5.34 -18.89
CA PRO A 7 -8.02 4.53 -20.03
C PRO A 7 -9.29 5.00 -20.75
N TYR A 8 -10.08 5.86 -20.09
CA TYR A 8 -11.36 6.35 -20.57
C TYR A 8 -11.35 7.84 -20.95
N CYS A 9 -10.44 8.62 -20.36
CA CYS A 9 -10.42 10.09 -20.49
C CYS A 9 -9.12 10.63 -21.11
N GLY A 10 -8.12 9.78 -21.33
CA GLY A 10 -6.80 10.16 -21.79
C GLY A 10 -5.89 10.74 -20.68
N PRO A 11 -4.75 11.33 -21.07
CA PRO A 11 -3.79 11.95 -20.16
C PRO A 11 -4.41 13.11 -19.34
N ARG A 12 -4.21 13.08 -18.02
CA ARG A 12 -4.65 14.11 -17.06
C ARG A 12 -3.65 14.29 -15.93
N GLU A 13 -3.73 15.43 -15.25
CA GLU A 13 -2.91 15.75 -14.08
C GLU A 13 -3.26 14.86 -12.88
N GLU A 14 -2.25 14.46 -12.09
CA GLU A 14 -2.40 13.58 -10.92
C GLU A 14 -3.43 14.06 -9.89
N THR A 15 -3.62 15.38 -9.78
CA THR A 15 -4.56 16.02 -8.84
C THR A 15 -6.03 15.73 -9.17
N GLU A 16 -6.34 15.28 -10.38
CA GLU A 16 -7.68 14.80 -10.75
C GLU A 16 -7.99 13.41 -10.18
N PHE A 17 -6.98 12.70 -9.67
CA PHE A 17 -7.07 11.31 -9.26
C PHE A 17 -6.96 11.14 -7.74
N HIS A 18 -7.45 9.99 -7.26
CA HIS A 18 -7.23 9.55 -5.90
C HIS A 18 -6.50 8.21 -5.92
N TYR A 19 -5.51 8.08 -5.04
CA TYR A 19 -4.66 6.90 -4.91
C TYR A 19 -5.36 5.81 -4.10
N GLY A 20 -5.31 4.57 -4.58
CA GLY A 20 -5.96 3.40 -3.97
C GLY A 20 -5.03 2.37 -3.36
N GLY A 21 -3.71 2.60 -3.39
CA GLY A 21 -2.73 1.62 -2.91
C GLY A 21 -2.53 0.46 -3.88
N GLN A 22 -2.14 -0.70 -3.36
CA GLN A 22 -1.78 -1.89 -4.13
C GLN A 22 -2.91 -2.39 -5.04
N ALA A 23 -2.59 -2.74 -6.27
CA ALA A 23 -3.49 -3.45 -7.18
C ALA A 23 -3.54 -4.96 -6.88
N HIS A 24 -4.57 -5.64 -7.39
CA HIS A 24 -4.69 -7.11 -7.33
C HIS A 24 -4.77 -7.71 -5.93
N VAL A 25 -5.29 -6.95 -4.96
CA VAL A 25 -5.68 -7.48 -3.63
C VAL A 25 -7.20 -7.69 -3.62
N PRO A 26 -7.71 -8.87 -4.01
CA PRO A 26 -9.14 -9.12 -4.01
C PRO A 26 -9.68 -9.26 -2.58
N TYR A 27 -10.95 -8.93 -2.40
CA TYR A 27 -11.67 -9.27 -1.18
C TYR A 27 -11.73 -10.81 -1.03
N PRO A 28 -11.47 -11.38 0.16
CA PRO A 28 -11.58 -12.82 0.37
C PRO A 28 -12.99 -13.31 0.05
N ALA A 29 -13.11 -14.45 -0.63
CA ALA A 29 -14.41 -14.98 -1.03
C ALA A 29 -15.27 -15.43 0.17
N GLU A 30 -14.62 -15.97 1.20
CA GLU A 30 -15.25 -16.51 2.42
C GLU A 30 -14.52 -15.95 3.67
N PRO A 31 -14.67 -14.66 3.99
CA PRO A 31 -13.93 -13.99 5.08
C PRO A 31 -14.13 -14.62 6.46
N GLU A 32 -15.31 -15.21 6.70
CA GLU A 32 -15.68 -15.86 7.95
C GLU A 32 -14.91 -17.16 8.22
N GLN A 33 -14.26 -17.72 7.20
CA GLN A 33 -13.43 -18.92 7.32
C GLN A 33 -11.95 -18.60 7.55
N LEU A 34 -11.56 -17.32 7.46
CA LEU A 34 -10.19 -16.90 7.72
C LEU A 34 -9.90 -16.91 9.21
N THR A 35 -8.67 -17.24 9.56
CA THR A 35 -8.13 -16.96 10.88
C THR A 35 -7.99 -15.45 11.10
N ASP A 36 -7.95 -15.01 12.36
CA ASP A 36 -7.71 -13.60 12.70
C ASP A 36 -6.41 -13.06 12.08
N GLU A 37 -5.37 -13.91 11.96
CA GLU A 37 -4.10 -13.54 11.33
C GLU A 37 -4.26 -13.29 9.83
N GLU A 38 -4.93 -14.20 9.10
CA GLU A 38 -5.19 -14.03 7.67
C GLU A 38 -6.09 -12.82 7.40
N TRP A 39 -7.09 -12.61 8.25
CA TRP A 39 -7.95 -11.43 8.17
C TRP A 39 -7.18 -10.13 8.45
N ALA A 40 -6.30 -10.12 9.47
CA ALA A 40 -5.43 -8.98 9.75
C ALA A 40 -4.49 -8.69 8.57
N ARG A 41 -3.96 -9.71 7.88
CA ARG A 41 -3.18 -9.53 6.66
C ARG A 41 -4.01 -8.84 5.57
N TYR A 42 -5.25 -9.29 5.34
CA TYR A 42 -6.13 -8.63 4.38
C TYR A 42 -6.47 -7.18 4.76
N LEU A 43 -6.70 -6.89 6.04
CA LEU A 43 -7.07 -5.54 6.49
C LEU A 43 -5.89 -4.56 6.48
N PHE A 44 -4.71 -4.98 6.92
CA PHE A 44 -3.63 -4.07 7.29
C PHE A 44 -2.35 -4.20 6.47
N TYR A 45 -2.14 -5.31 5.74
CA TYR A 45 -0.87 -5.57 5.05
C TYR A 45 -0.98 -5.31 3.55
N ARG A 46 -0.09 -4.48 3.02
CA ARG A 46 0.09 -4.24 1.59
C ARG A 46 1.58 -4.22 1.28
N ASP A 47 1.93 -4.57 0.05
CA ASP A 47 3.31 -4.45 -0.43
C ASP A 47 3.68 -2.97 -0.55
N ASN A 48 4.94 -2.66 -0.25
CA ASN A 48 5.53 -1.33 -0.40
C ASN A 48 6.91 -1.46 -1.07
N PRO A 49 6.96 -1.88 -2.35
CA PRO A 49 8.23 -2.12 -3.02
C PRO A 49 8.92 -0.80 -3.39
N HIS A 50 10.25 -0.85 -3.36
CA HIS A 50 11.12 0.19 -3.89
C HIS A 50 11.45 -0.15 -5.35
N GLY A 51 10.69 0.42 -6.29
CA GLY A 51 10.79 0.13 -7.73
C GLY A 51 9.40 0.04 -8.38
N ILE A 52 9.27 -0.78 -9.43
CA ILE A 52 7.99 -0.98 -10.12
C ILE A 52 6.94 -1.53 -9.16
N PHE A 53 5.82 -0.83 -9.06
CA PHE A 53 4.69 -1.18 -8.22
C PHE A 53 3.38 -1.18 -9.02
N ALA A 54 2.58 -2.21 -8.80
CA ALA A 54 1.21 -2.28 -9.32
C ALA A 54 0.26 -1.63 -8.33
N GLU A 55 -0.32 -0.51 -8.74
CA GLU A 55 -1.15 0.35 -7.90
C GLU A 55 -2.50 0.65 -8.56
N GLN A 56 -3.48 1.03 -7.74
CA GLN A 56 -4.83 1.42 -8.16
C GLN A 56 -5.03 2.92 -8.07
N TRP A 57 -5.76 3.47 -9.04
CA TRP A 57 -6.15 4.87 -9.08
C TRP A 57 -7.61 5.01 -9.51
N THR A 58 -8.29 6.04 -8.99
CA THR A 58 -9.62 6.44 -9.46
C THR A 58 -9.60 7.86 -10.00
N HIS A 59 -10.22 8.08 -11.17
CA HIS A 59 -10.33 9.39 -11.80
C HIS A 59 -11.44 10.22 -11.14
N ARG A 60 -11.21 10.63 -9.89
CA ARG A 60 -12.20 11.26 -9.01
C ARG A 60 -12.83 12.52 -9.59
N ALA A 61 -12.05 13.37 -10.25
CA ALA A 61 -12.53 14.60 -10.88
C ALA A 61 -13.05 14.42 -12.33
N GLY A 62 -13.05 13.18 -12.84
CA GLY A 62 -13.47 12.86 -14.21
C GLY A 62 -14.47 11.70 -14.24
N CYS A 63 -14.10 10.57 -14.86
CA CYS A 63 -15.04 9.46 -15.09
C CYS A 63 -15.38 8.65 -13.83
N ARG A 64 -14.70 8.89 -12.70
CA ARG A 64 -14.88 8.19 -11.41
C ARG A 64 -14.68 6.67 -11.47
N ARG A 65 -13.95 6.18 -12.48
CA ARG A 65 -13.65 4.76 -12.66
C ARG A 65 -12.30 4.43 -12.06
N TRP A 66 -12.21 3.22 -11.52
CA TRP A 66 -10.98 2.60 -11.06
C TRP A 66 -10.21 1.95 -12.23
N PHE A 67 -8.89 2.01 -12.15
CA PHE A 67 -7.96 1.37 -13.07
C PHE A 67 -6.61 1.15 -12.38
N ASN A 68 -5.74 0.37 -13.00
CA ASN A 68 -4.44 0.02 -12.47
C ASN A 68 -3.32 0.77 -13.21
N VAL A 69 -2.23 1.04 -12.50
CA VAL A 69 -1.01 1.66 -13.03
C VAL A 69 0.18 0.83 -12.58
N LEU A 70 1.15 0.62 -13.47
CA LEU A 70 2.50 0.20 -13.09
C LEU A 70 3.37 1.43 -13.05
N ARG A 71 3.83 1.80 -11.85
CA ARG A 71 4.65 2.99 -11.64
C ARG A 71 5.88 2.63 -10.82
N ASP A 72 7.00 3.22 -11.15
CA ASP A 72 8.20 3.16 -10.33
C ASP A 72 8.04 4.08 -9.12
N THR A 73 8.09 3.54 -7.91
CA THR A 73 7.89 4.31 -6.67
C THR A 73 9.09 5.20 -6.31
N VAL A 74 10.20 5.10 -7.05
CA VAL A 74 11.42 5.89 -6.84
C VAL A 74 11.48 7.05 -7.84
N THR A 75 11.29 6.76 -9.12
CA THR A 75 11.39 7.75 -10.21
C THR A 75 10.05 8.38 -10.59
N TYR A 76 8.95 7.73 -10.21
CA TYR A 76 7.57 8.05 -10.57
C TYR A 76 7.20 7.89 -12.05
N ASP A 77 8.09 7.31 -12.84
CA ASP A 77 7.79 6.95 -14.21
C ASP A 77 6.69 5.87 -14.28
N ILE A 78 5.73 6.09 -15.17
CA ILE A 78 4.64 5.16 -15.42
C ILE A 78 5.04 4.22 -16.56
N ALA A 79 5.15 2.93 -16.25
CA ALA A 79 5.46 1.87 -17.20
C ALA A 79 4.20 1.40 -17.96
N ALA A 80 3.04 1.37 -17.30
CA ALA A 80 1.79 0.94 -17.93
C ALA A 80 0.55 1.49 -17.22
N VAL A 81 -0.56 1.62 -17.97
CA VAL A 81 -1.90 1.86 -17.44
C VAL A 81 -2.86 0.86 -18.07
N TYR A 82 -3.72 0.24 -17.25
CA TYR A 82 -4.59 -0.85 -17.69
C TYR A 82 -5.89 -0.91 -16.88
N ALA A 83 -6.93 -1.52 -17.45
CA ALA A 83 -8.23 -1.62 -16.81
C ALA A 83 -8.20 -2.57 -15.60
N ILE A 84 -9.12 -2.40 -14.65
CA ILE A 84 -9.19 -3.23 -13.43
C ILE A 84 -9.37 -4.73 -13.72
N SER A 85 -10.03 -5.06 -14.84
CA SER A 85 -10.29 -6.44 -15.27
C SER A 85 -9.13 -7.08 -16.03
N GLN A 86 -8.10 -6.31 -16.39
CA GLN A 86 -6.97 -6.80 -17.14
C GLN A 86 -5.89 -7.34 -16.19
N PRO A 87 -5.22 -8.45 -16.56
CA PRO A 87 -4.08 -8.93 -15.78
C PRO A 87 -2.95 -7.90 -15.80
N GLN A 88 -2.09 -7.97 -14.79
CA GLN A 88 -0.89 -7.13 -14.75
C GLN A 88 -0.02 -7.36 -16.01
N PRO A 89 0.31 -6.30 -16.77
CA PRO A 89 1.19 -6.44 -17.92
C PRO A 89 2.63 -6.77 -17.48
N GLN A 90 3.33 -7.56 -18.29
CA GLN A 90 4.74 -7.86 -18.07
C GLN A 90 5.60 -6.65 -18.46
N VAL A 91 6.44 -6.16 -17.54
CA VAL A 91 7.42 -5.11 -17.84
C VAL A 91 8.74 -5.81 -18.17
N SER A 92 9.34 -5.50 -19.31
CA SER A 92 10.58 -6.15 -19.75
C SER A 92 11.75 -5.81 -18.82
N ALA A 93 12.58 -6.81 -18.48
CA ALA A 93 13.74 -6.68 -17.60
C ALA A 93 14.78 -5.63 -18.07
N GLU A 94 14.77 -5.23 -19.35
CA GLU A 94 15.61 -4.15 -19.88
C GLU A 94 15.29 -2.80 -19.23
N THR A 95 14.02 -2.57 -18.87
CA THR A 95 13.59 -1.35 -18.17
C THR A 95 14.11 -1.34 -16.72
N ASP A 96 14.14 -2.50 -16.05
CA ASP A 96 14.64 -2.64 -14.68
C ASP A 96 16.18 -2.56 -14.60
N LEU A 97 16.89 -3.19 -15.54
CA LEU A 97 18.35 -3.22 -15.58
C LEU A 97 18.97 -1.86 -15.95
N ALA A 98 18.39 -1.14 -16.91
CA ALA A 98 18.87 0.21 -17.27
C ALA A 98 18.69 1.21 -16.12
N ARG A 99 17.68 0.98 -15.25
CA ARG A 99 17.37 1.84 -14.10
C ARG A 99 18.21 1.56 -12.86
N ALA A 100 18.44 0.28 -12.53
CA ALA A 100 19.32 -0.09 -11.41
C ALA A 100 20.74 0.50 -11.55
N GLN A 101 21.21 0.73 -12.78
CA GLN A 101 22.50 1.33 -13.09
C GLN A 101 22.55 2.86 -12.96
N THR A 102 21.39 3.53 -12.90
CA THR A 102 21.28 5.01 -12.88
C THR A 102 20.99 5.54 -11.47
N LEU A 103 20.56 4.69 -10.53
CA LEU A 103 20.35 5.08 -9.15
C LEU A 103 21.70 5.42 -8.48
N PRO A 104 21.81 6.59 -7.81
CA PRO A 104 22.98 6.85 -6.98
C PRO A 104 23.05 5.77 -5.90
N GLN A 105 24.19 5.11 -5.80
CA GLN A 105 24.43 4.12 -4.77
C GLN A 105 24.21 4.80 -3.40
N PRO A 106 23.44 4.19 -2.48
CA PRO A 106 23.31 4.75 -1.15
C PRO A 106 24.71 4.92 -0.55
N PRO A 107 24.99 6.02 0.16
CA PRO A 107 26.26 6.15 0.84
C PRO A 107 26.43 4.95 1.78
N GLU A 108 27.61 4.33 1.79
CA GLU A 108 27.94 3.09 2.52
C GLU A 108 27.72 3.19 4.06
N ALA A 109 27.29 4.34 4.57
CA ALA A 109 27.38 4.75 5.97
C ALA A 109 26.06 4.74 6.77
N LEU A 110 25.01 4.02 6.36
CA LEU A 110 23.79 3.88 7.19
C LEU A 110 23.48 2.44 7.63
N SER A 111 24.36 1.48 7.34
CA SER A 111 24.20 0.09 7.80
C SER A 111 24.55 -0.13 9.29
N GLY A 112 24.99 0.90 10.02
CA GLY A 112 25.67 0.73 11.32
C GLY A 112 25.01 1.33 12.56
N GLN A 113 23.93 2.11 12.44
CA GLN A 113 23.35 2.82 13.59
C GLN A 113 21.84 2.62 13.68
N ARG A 114 21.42 1.39 13.92
CA ARG A 114 20.14 1.19 14.61
C ARG A 114 20.47 1.29 16.11
N PRO A 115 19.98 2.32 16.83
CA PRO A 115 20.13 2.34 18.28
C PRO A 115 19.51 1.06 18.85
N PRO A 116 20.08 0.46 19.91
CA PRO A 116 19.44 -0.67 20.57
C PRO A 116 18.02 -0.25 20.95
N LEU A 117 17.06 -1.15 20.73
CA LEU A 117 15.75 -1.03 21.38
C LEU A 117 16.03 -1.06 22.88
N GLU A 118 16.01 0.10 23.52
CA GLU A 118 15.99 0.18 24.97
C GLU A 118 14.75 -0.58 25.45
N ASP A 119 14.96 -1.42 26.45
CA ASP A 119 14.03 -2.44 26.93
C ASP A 119 12.58 -1.94 26.99
N ALA A 120 11.70 -2.76 26.44
CA ALA A 120 10.26 -2.58 26.47
C ALA A 120 9.83 -2.15 27.88
N HIS A 121 9.18 -0.98 27.96
CA HIS A 121 8.50 -0.53 29.15
C HIS A 121 7.58 -1.67 29.62
N GLU A 122 7.86 -2.21 30.80
CA GLU A 122 7.14 -3.31 31.41
C GLU A 122 5.63 -2.98 31.39
N PRO A 123 4.76 -3.87 30.87
CA PRO A 123 3.33 -3.59 30.79
C PRO A 123 2.79 -3.40 32.21
N GLN A 124 2.27 -2.21 32.50
CA GLN A 124 1.60 -1.94 33.78
C GLN A 124 0.42 -2.91 33.93
N PRO A 125 0.22 -3.53 35.12
CA PRO A 125 -0.93 -4.39 35.34
C PRO A 125 -2.21 -3.59 35.18
N ALA A 126 -3.13 -4.12 34.37
CA ALA A 126 -4.47 -3.57 34.20
C ALA A 126 -5.15 -3.49 35.57
N GLY A 127 -5.39 -2.27 36.04
CA GLY A 127 -6.21 -2.01 37.21
C GLY A 127 -7.63 -2.48 36.95
N GLY A 128 -7.96 -3.69 37.40
CA GLY A 128 -9.33 -4.18 37.45
C GLY A 128 -10.13 -3.33 38.43
N GLN A 129 -11.03 -2.50 37.91
CA GLN A 129 -12.14 -1.99 38.72
C GLN A 129 -13.18 -3.10 38.82
N GLU A 130 -13.35 -3.62 40.03
CA GLU A 130 -14.43 -4.51 40.42
C GLU A 130 -15.80 -3.91 40.05
N PRO A 131 -16.80 -4.74 39.67
CA PRO A 131 -18.14 -4.25 39.40
C PRO A 131 -18.78 -3.74 40.70
N ALA A 132 -19.37 -2.55 40.63
CA ALA A 132 -20.10 -1.95 41.73
C ALA A 132 -21.25 -2.87 42.16
N ALA A 133 -21.20 -3.35 43.40
CA ALA A 133 -22.30 -4.05 44.04
C ALA A 133 -23.51 -3.11 44.15
N GLU A 134 -24.57 -3.46 43.43
CA GLU A 134 -25.92 -2.95 43.59
C GLU A 134 -26.37 -3.23 45.04
N LYS A 135 -26.59 -2.17 45.81
CA LYS A 135 -27.27 -2.27 47.12
C LYS A 135 -28.74 -1.93 46.91
N GLU A 136 -29.55 -2.97 46.76
CA GLU A 136 -30.95 -2.95 47.20
C GLU A 136 -30.98 -2.61 48.70
N GLU A 137 -31.70 -1.53 49.06
CA GLU A 137 -32.55 -1.44 50.25
C GLU A 137 -33.19 -0.04 50.34
N LEU A 138 -34.41 0.09 49.81
CA LEU A 138 -35.64 0.57 50.49
C LEU A 138 -36.80 0.73 49.49
#